data_AF-A0A9P8DUJ9-F1
#
_entry.id   AF-A0A9P8DUJ9-F1
#
_cell.length_a   1.000
_cell.length_b   1.000
_cell.length_c   1.000
_cell.angle_alpha   90.00
_cell.angle_beta   90.00
_cell.angle_gamma   90.00
#
_symmetry.space_group_name_H-M   'P 1'
#
loop_
_entity.id
_entity.type
_entity.pdbx_description
1 polymer ?
#
loop_
_entity_poly.entity_id
_entity_poly.type
_entity_poly.pdbx_seq_one_letter_code
_entity_poly.pdbx_strand_id
1 'polypeptide(L)'
;HLNSCASKVQPFLDLILELFQTMDQTVKDTFDTPAAAGSSTAVAPGTPQYNSPRPASPVASTTSLAAEVGSDQPQTRQLQKGTQSFKLVAECPIIVVSIFQAHRSMVAKNVEAFVHRIKAILSLQAGPQKRAHEEAREKGTTFVGVAKDIKNRAAFGELVTAQVKTMSFLAYLLRVYQKLLADFLTELPEIVVRLLQDCPREKSSARKELLVAIRHIVNFNIRTIFLPKLDELLDERTLIGDGLTVYETLRPLAFTM
;
A
#
# COMPACT_ATOMS: atom_id res chain seq x y z
N HIS A 1 15.66 23.10 24.66
CA HIS A 1 15.06 21.80 24.31
C HIS A 1 14.97 21.53 22.79
N LEU A 2 14.72 22.52 21.93
CA LEU A 2 14.63 22.32 20.45
C LEU A 2 15.90 21.72 19.80
N ASN A 3 17.09 22.04 20.33
CA ASN A 3 18.37 21.56 19.77
C ASN A 3 18.66 20.07 20.04
N SER A 4 17.97 19.42 20.98
CA SER A 4 18.18 17.99 21.27
C SER A 4 17.50 17.08 20.25
N CYS A 5 16.42 17.53 19.62
CA CYS A 5 15.73 16.76 18.58
C CYS A 5 16.45 16.83 17.23
N ALA A 6 17.16 17.93 16.93
CA ALA A 6 17.84 18.13 15.66
C ALA A 6 18.89 17.05 15.36
N SER A 7 19.60 16.55 16.38
CA SER A 7 20.58 15.47 16.22
C SER A 7 19.94 14.10 15.92
N LYS A 8 18.64 13.92 16.20
CA LYS A 8 17.90 12.69 15.91
C LYS A 8 17.20 12.70 14.55
N VAL A 9 17.16 13.84 13.86
CA VAL A 9 16.49 13.97 12.57
C VAL A 9 17.11 13.07 11.51
N GLN A 10 18.44 13.13 11.32
CA GLN A 10 19.11 12.33 10.29
C GLN A 10 18.98 10.82 10.55
N PRO A 11 19.28 10.29 11.76
CA PRO A 11 19.07 8.87 12.05
C PRO A 11 17.64 8.38 11.79
N PHE A 12 16.64 9.23 12.01
CA PHE A 12 15.24 8.90 11.74
C PHE A 12 14.92 8.88 10.24
N LEU A 13 15.49 9.81 9.46
CA LEU A 13 15.39 9.77 7.99
C LEU A 13 16.07 8.52 7.42
N ASP A 14 17.23 8.14 7.96
CA ASP A 14 17.96 6.94 7.57
C ASP A 14 17.12 5.67 7.83
N LEU A 15 16.46 5.59 8.98
CA LEU A 15 15.52 4.51 9.29
C LEU A 15 14.38 4.43 8.27
N ILE A 16 13.79 5.56 7.86
CA ILE A 16 12.72 5.56 6.85
C ILE A 16 13.26 5.09 5.49
N LEU A 17 14.47 5.52 5.11
CA LEU A 17 15.10 5.06 3.87
C LEU A 17 15.34 3.54 3.88
N GLU A 18 15.71 2.97 5.04
CA GLU A 18 15.83 1.53 5.23
C GLU A 18 14.48 0.81 5.14
N LEU A 19 13.42 1.35 5.78
CA LEU A 19 12.06 0.81 5.67
C LEU A 19 11.57 0.81 4.22
N PHE A 20 11.88 1.85 3.45
CA PHE A 20 11.53 1.91 2.03
C PHE A 20 12.35 0.91 1.20
N GLN A 21 13.60 0.66 1.57
CA GLN A 21 14.48 -0.29 0.88
C GLN A 21 14.01 -1.74 1.01
N THR A 22 13.53 -2.13 2.19
CA THR A 22 13.08 -3.51 2.46
C THR A 22 11.71 -3.83 1.85
N MET A 23 11.03 -2.83 1.27
CA MET A 23 9.67 -2.98 0.79
C MET A 23 9.54 -3.91 -0.43
N ASP A 24 10.54 -3.96 -1.31
CA ASP A 24 10.56 -4.90 -2.44
C ASP A 24 10.50 -6.35 -1.97
N GLN A 25 11.32 -6.69 -0.97
CA GLN A 25 11.31 -8.02 -0.37
C GLN A 25 9.98 -8.30 0.34
N THR A 26 9.45 -7.31 1.05
CA THR A 26 8.16 -7.43 1.76
C THR A 26 7.01 -7.74 0.81
N VAL A 27 6.96 -7.12 -0.37
CA VAL A 27 5.95 -7.40 -1.40
C VAL A 27 6.10 -8.83 -1.91
N LYS A 28 7.32 -9.28 -2.24
CA LYS A 28 7.59 -10.66 -2.69
C LYS A 28 7.19 -11.70 -1.65
N ASP A 29 7.59 -11.49 -0.40
CA ASP A 29 7.26 -12.39 0.71
C ASP A 29 5.75 -12.46 0.97
N THR A 30 5.04 -11.34 0.80
CA THR A 30 3.61 -11.25 1.09
C THR A 30 2.73 -11.82 -0.03
N PHE A 31 3.10 -11.63 -1.30
CA PHE A 31 2.23 -11.92 -2.44
C PHE A 31 2.74 -13.02 -3.38
N ASP A 32 4.05 -13.21 -3.48
CA ASP A 32 4.64 -14.12 -4.46
C ASP A 32 5.08 -15.45 -3.84
N THR A 33 5.33 -15.46 -2.54
CA THR A 33 5.60 -16.69 -1.80
C THR A 33 4.28 -17.43 -1.57
N PRO A 34 4.17 -18.71 -1.98
CA PRO A 34 3.00 -19.52 -1.64
C PRO A 34 2.99 -19.74 -0.12
N ALA A 35 2.26 -18.89 0.60
CA ALA A 35 2.04 -19.07 2.02
C ALA A 35 1.48 -20.49 2.26
N ALA A 36 2.22 -21.30 3.00
CA ALA A 36 1.70 -22.49 3.65
C ALA A 36 0.41 -22.08 4.39
N ALA A 37 -0.66 -22.84 4.19
CA ALA A 37 -2.00 -22.52 4.64
C ALA A 37 -2.04 -22.03 6.10
N GLY A 38 -2.32 -20.74 6.28
CA GLY A 38 -2.52 -20.10 7.58
C GLY A 38 -3.38 -18.87 7.39
N SER A 39 -4.68 -19.04 7.53
CA SER A 39 -5.71 -18.00 7.38
C SER A 39 -5.49 -16.81 8.32
N SER A 40 -5.12 -15.67 7.75
CA SER A 40 -5.10 -14.38 8.43
C SER A 40 -6.47 -13.69 8.36
N THR A 41 -7.47 -14.26 9.04
CA THR A 41 -8.65 -13.48 9.44
C THR A 41 -8.34 -12.78 10.76
N ALA A 42 -8.19 -11.45 10.70
CA ALA A 42 -8.15 -10.60 11.87
C ALA A 42 -9.50 -10.67 12.59
N VAL A 43 -9.54 -11.32 13.76
CA VAL A 43 -10.63 -11.21 14.72
C VAL A 43 -10.18 -10.27 15.82
N ALA A 44 -11.02 -9.28 16.16
CA ALA A 44 -10.76 -8.30 17.20
C ALA A 44 -10.56 -8.97 18.58
N PRO A 45 -9.79 -8.40 19.52
CA PRO A 45 -9.54 -9.02 20.82
C PRO A 45 -10.79 -8.95 21.70
N GLY A 46 -11.40 -10.11 21.95
CA GLY A 46 -12.43 -10.29 22.98
C GLY A 46 -11.81 -10.42 24.37
N THR A 47 -12.45 -9.81 25.36
CA THR A 47 -12.13 -9.79 26.79
C THR A 47 -11.90 -11.18 27.41
N PRO A 48 -10.90 -11.39 28.29
CA PRO A 48 -10.65 -12.69 28.92
C PRO A 48 -11.66 -12.98 30.06
N GLN A 49 -12.42 -14.06 29.89
CA GLN A 49 -13.36 -14.56 30.90
C GLN A 49 -12.65 -15.56 31.82
N TYR A 50 -12.43 -15.17 33.07
CA TYR A 50 -11.93 -16.06 34.13
C TYR A 50 -13.02 -17.07 34.52
N ASN A 51 -12.79 -18.36 34.25
CA ASN A 51 -13.68 -19.44 34.70
C ASN A 51 -13.17 -20.01 36.03
N SER A 52 -13.99 -19.91 37.07
CA SER A 52 -13.74 -20.51 38.40
C SER A 52 -14.40 -21.90 38.49
N PRO A 53 -13.81 -22.93 39.12
CA PRO A 53 -14.33 -24.30 39.07
C PRO A 53 -15.37 -24.58 40.17
N ARG A 54 -16.49 -25.23 39.81
CA ARG A 54 -17.39 -25.89 40.77
C ARG A 54 -17.57 -27.36 40.37
N PRO A 55 -17.50 -28.33 41.31
CA PRO A 55 -17.63 -29.76 41.01
C PRO A 55 -19.04 -30.29 41.31
N ALA A 56 -19.59 -31.16 40.45
CA ALA A 56 -20.35 -32.39 40.79
C ALA A 56 -21.07 -33.03 39.57
N SER A 57 -20.51 -34.14 39.07
CA SER A 57 -21.14 -35.47 38.86
C SER A 57 -22.28 -35.72 37.83
N PRO A 58 -22.45 -36.99 37.36
CA PRO A 58 -22.52 -37.35 35.93
C PRO A 58 -23.83 -38.03 35.52
N VAL A 59 -23.95 -38.52 34.26
CA VAL A 59 -24.57 -39.82 33.86
C VAL A 59 -24.61 -40.00 32.32
N ALA A 60 -24.00 -41.12 31.87
CA ALA A 60 -24.32 -42.05 30.76
C ALA A 60 -24.48 -41.53 29.31
N SER A 61 -24.05 -42.22 28.24
CA SER A 61 -23.32 -43.48 28.05
C SER A 61 -22.98 -43.65 26.54
N THR A 62 -21.77 -44.14 26.26
CA THR A 62 -21.36 -45.13 25.22
C THR A 62 -21.66 -44.81 23.73
N THR A 63 -20.74 -44.87 22.76
CA THR A 63 -19.87 -46.02 22.39
C THR A 63 -18.82 -45.61 21.32
N SER A 64 -17.51 -45.81 21.62
CA SER A 64 -16.41 -46.35 20.76
C SER A 64 -16.03 -45.67 19.40
N LEU A 65 -14.80 -45.59 18.88
CA LEU A 65 -13.47 -46.16 19.16
C LEU A 65 -12.36 -45.17 18.71
N ALA A 66 -11.31 -45.09 19.54
CA ALA A 66 -9.86 -44.96 19.31
C ALA A 66 -9.20 -44.41 18.00
N ALA A 67 -8.13 -43.65 18.27
CA ALA A 67 -6.98 -43.18 17.45
C ALA A 67 -7.24 -41.92 16.59
N GLU A 68 -6.50 -40.81 16.69
CA GLU A 68 -5.06 -40.64 16.97
C GLU A 68 -4.74 -39.48 17.93
N VAL A 69 -3.68 -39.67 18.71
CA VAL A 69 -2.95 -38.61 19.42
C VAL A 69 -2.22 -37.76 18.38
N GLY A 70 -2.73 -36.56 18.10
CA GLY A 70 -2.09 -35.56 17.24
C GLY A 70 -1.82 -34.29 18.03
N SER A 71 -0.55 -34.03 18.30
CA SER A 71 0.03 -32.81 18.88
C SER A 71 -0.79 -31.51 18.70
N ASP A 72 -1.48 -31.08 19.76
CA ASP A 72 -1.92 -29.69 19.93
C ASP A 72 -0.70 -28.82 20.23
N GLN A 73 0.11 -28.57 19.21
CA GLN A 73 1.08 -27.50 19.23
C GLN A 73 0.31 -26.21 18.93
N PRO A 74 0.26 -25.20 19.83
CA PRO A 74 -0.37 -23.94 19.51
C PRO A 74 0.35 -23.38 18.29
N GLN A 75 -0.33 -23.40 17.14
CA GLN A 75 0.18 -22.78 15.92
C GLN A 75 0.41 -21.31 16.23
N THR A 76 1.65 -20.98 16.57
CA THR A 76 2.11 -19.61 16.75
C THR A 76 1.91 -18.94 15.40
N ARG A 77 0.84 -18.16 15.26
CA ARG A 77 0.63 -17.28 14.12
C ARG A 77 1.90 -16.45 14.00
N GLN A 78 2.72 -16.71 12.99
CA GLN A 78 3.91 -15.91 12.72
C GLN A 78 3.42 -14.50 12.34
N LEU A 79 3.50 -13.57 13.29
CA LEU A 79 3.13 -12.19 13.09
C LEU A 79 4.22 -11.54 12.23
N GLN A 80 3.82 -10.87 11.15
CA GLN A 80 4.75 -10.05 10.37
C GLN A 80 5.39 -9.01 11.29
N LYS A 81 6.71 -8.81 11.15
CA LYS A 81 7.43 -7.78 11.89
C LYS A 81 6.83 -6.42 11.53
N GLY A 82 6.66 -5.53 12.51
CA GLY A 82 6.10 -4.19 12.27
C GLY A 82 6.88 -3.36 11.23
N THR A 83 8.18 -3.64 11.07
CA THR A 83 9.05 -3.04 10.03
C THR A 83 8.70 -3.47 8.61
N GLN A 84 7.94 -4.55 8.43
CA GLN A 84 7.42 -5.04 7.15
C GLN A 84 5.94 -4.65 6.95
N SER A 85 5.42 -3.72 7.76
CA SER A 85 4.03 -3.30 7.64
C SER A 85 3.86 -2.20 6.59
N PHE A 86 3.02 -2.46 5.59
CA PHE A 86 2.60 -1.43 4.63
C PHE A 86 1.93 -0.23 5.30
N LYS A 87 1.24 -0.41 6.43
CA LYS A 87 0.64 0.71 7.19
C LYS A 87 1.69 1.66 7.73
N LEU A 88 2.80 1.15 8.26
CA LEU A 88 3.87 1.99 8.76
C LEU A 88 4.47 2.82 7.61
N VAL A 89 4.75 2.18 6.48
CA VAL A 89 5.29 2.86 5.30
C VAL A 89 4.30 3.87 4.70
N ALA A 90 2.99 3.66 4.82
CA ALA A 90 2.00 4.64 4.39
C ALA A 90 2.05 5.96 5.18
N GLU A 91 2.50 5.95 6.45
CA GLU A 91 2.62 7.15 7.29
C GLU A 91 3.98 7.84 7.15
N CYS A 92 5.02 7.13 6.70
CA CYS A 92 6.35 7.71 6.51
C CYS A 92 6.38 8.95 5.60
N PRO A 93 5.70 9.00 4.43
CA PRO A 93 5.67 10.16 3.55
C PRO A 93 5.31 11.48 4.25
N ILE A 94 4.23 11.50 5.03
CA ILE A 94 3.78 12.72 5.71
C ILE A 94 4.73 13.13 6.85
N ILE A 95 5.32 12.16 7.53
CA ILE A 95 6.33 12.42 8.57
C ILE A 95 7.58 13.04 7.94
N VAL A 96 8.08 12.51 6.82
CA VAL A 96 9.24 13.07 6.11
C VAL A 96 8.96 14.49 5.63
N VAL A 97 7.79 14.73 5.04
CA VAL A 97 7.38 16.08 4.62
C VAL A 97 7.37 17.03 5.82
N SER A 98 6.84 16.60 6.97
CA SER A 98 6.79 17.41 8.19
C SER A 98 8.20 17.76 8.69
N ILE A 99 9.11 16.78 8.70
CA ILE A 99 10.52 16.99 9.05
C ILE A 99 11.19 17.97 8.07
N PHE A 100 10.98 17.80 6.77
CA PHE A 100 11.53 18.68 5.74
C PHE A 100 11.00 20.10 5.83
N GLN A 101 9.74 20.28 6.21
CA GLN A 101 9.16 21.60 6.46
C GLN A 101 9.79 22.29 7.68
N ALA A 102 10.03 21.55 8.76
CA ALA A 102 10.66 22.06 9.99
C ALA A 102 12.18 22.27 9.86
N HIS A 103 12.87 21.42 9.09
CA HIS A 103 14.33 21.40 8.94
C HIS A 103 14.71 21.46 7.46
N ARG A 104 14.48 22.62 6.83
CA ARG A 104 14.70 22.84 5.39
C ARG A 104 16.11 22.50 4.88
N SER A 105 17.12 22.63 5.73
CA SER A 105 18.51 22.27 5.40
C SER A 105 18.75 20.77 5.22
N MET A 106 17.85 19.91 5.71
CA MET A 106 17.93 18.46 5.55
C MET A 106 17.44 18.00 4.18
N VAL A 107 16.62 18.79 3.49
CA VAL A 107 16.01 18.41 2.22
C VAL A 107 17.07 18.17 1.16
N ALA A 108 17.93 19.16 0.92
CA ALA A 108 18.97 19.05 -0.11
C ALA A 108 19.96 17.89 0.14
N LYS A 109 20.16 17.50 1.41
CA LYS A 109 21.06 16.40 1.78
C LYS A 109 20.47 15.02 1.50
N ASN A 110 19.14 14.89 1.57
CA ASN A 110 18.46 13.59 1.57
C ASN A 110 17.57 13.37 0.33
N VAL A 111 17.27 14.43 -0.42
CA VAL A 111 16.29 14.38 -1.53
C VAL A 111 16.63 13.32 -2.56
N GLU A 112 17.90 13.18 -2.94
CA GLU A 112 18.31 12.19 -3.94
C GLU A 112 18.08 10.75 -3.47
N ALA A 113 18.43 10.44 -2.21
CA ALA A 113 18.16 9.14 -1.62
C ALA A 113 16.66 8.84 -1.55
N PHE A 114 15.85 9.81 -1.13
CA PHE A 114 14.40 9.65 -1.09
C PHE A 114 13.79 9.51 -2.48
N VAL A 115 14.27 10.25 -3.48
CA VAL A 115 13.81 10.13 -4.86
C VAL A 115 13.99 8.69 -5.35
N HIS A 116 15.17 8.09 -5.17
CA HIS A 116 15.40 6.69 -5.54
C HIS A 116 14.44 5.72 -4.84
N ARG A 117 14.19 5.93 -3.53
CA ARG A 117 13.28 5.07 -2.75
C ARG A 117 11.81 5.25 -3.13
N ILE A 118 11.39 6.47 -3.44
CA ILE A 118 10.03 6.78 -3.94
C ILE A 118 9.79 6.07 -5.27
N LYS A 119 10.74 6.17 -6.22
CA LYS A 119 10.64 5.47 -7.51
C LYS A 119 10.46 3.96 -7.30
N ALA A 120 11.31 3.37 -6.45
CA ALA A 120 11.22 1.95 -6.14
C ALA A 120 9.83 1.56 -5.59
N ILE A 121 9.31 2.27 -4.58
CA ILE A 121 7.99 1.99 -3.98
C ILE A 121 6.86 2.13 -5.00
N LEU A 122 6.88 3.19 -5.80
CA LEU A 122 5.83 3.44 -6.80
C LEU A 122 5.85 2.42 -7.94
N SER A 123 6.98 1.78 -8.20
CA SER A 123 7.11 0.71 -9.20
C SER A 123 6.81 -0.69 -8.65
N LEU A 124 6.62 -0.85 -7.34
CA LEU A 124 6.30 -2.16 -6.75
C LEU A 124 4.97 -2.70 -7.24
N GLN A 125 4.96 -3.99 -7.56
CA GLN A 125 3.76 -4.72 -7.95
C GLN A 125 3.78 -6.11 -7.31
N ALA A 126 2.63 -6.54 -6.81
CA ALA A 126 2.44 -7.94 -6.46
C ALA A 126 2.45 -8.79 -7.74
N GLY A 127 3.18 -9.90 -7.76
CA GLY A 127 3.30 -10.76 -8.93
C GLY A 127 1.95 -11.21 -9.51
N PRO A 128 0.96 -11.65 -8.70
CA PRO A 128 -0.37 -11.97 -9.22
C PRO A 128 -1.11 -10.78 -9.84
N GLN A 129 -0.93 -9.56 -9.32
CA GLN A 129 -1.53 -8.35 -9.90
C GLN A 129 -0.91 -8.04 -11.25
N LYS A 130 0.43 -8.09 -11.33
CA LYS A 130 1.19 -7.84 -12.55
C LYS A 130 0.77 -8.79 -13.68
N ARG A 131 0.67 -10.10 -13.38
CA ARG A 131 0.20 -11.12 -14.34
C ARG A 131 -1.22 -10.82 -14.85
N ALA A 132 -2.14 -10.42 -13.97
CA ALA A 132 -3.50 -10.08 -14.36
C ALA A 132 -3.57 -8.90 -15.35
N HIS A 133 -2.71 -7.89 -15.16
CA HIS A 133 -2.57 -6.78 -16.12
C HIS A 133 -1.98 -7.22 -17.45
N GLU A 134 -0.92 -8.04 -17.43
CA GLU A 134 -0.29 -8.58 -18.63
C GLU A 134 -1.28 -9.40 -19.47
N GLU A 135 -2.02 -10.31 -18.84
CA GLU A 135 -3.05 -11.12 -19.50
C GLU A 135 -4.20 -10.29 -20.07
N ALA A 136 -4.62 -9.22 -19.38
CA ALA A 136 -5.67 -8.34 -19.86
C ALA A 136 -5.20 -7.54 -21.08
N ARG A 137 -3.96 -7.05 -21.05
CA ARG A 137 -3.31 -6.36 -22.17
C ARG A 137 -3.17 -7.25 -23.39
N GLU A 138 -2.80 -8.52 -23.23
CA GLU A 138 -2.75 -9.50 -24.31
C GLU A 138 -4.12 -9.74 -24.97
N LYS A 139 -5.20 -9.62 -24.18
CA LYS A 139 -6.59 -9.75 -24.65
C LYS A 139 -7.17 -8.43 -25.19
N GLY A 140 -6.42 -7.33 -25.16
CA GLY A 140 -6.91 -6.00 -25.54
C GLY A 140 -7.99 -5.45 -24.59
N THR A 141 -7.98 -5.90 -23.33
CA THR A 141 -8.93 -5.49 -22.28
C THR A 141 -8.22 -4.78 -21.14
N THR A 142 -8.95 -3.95 -20.40
CA THR A 142 -8.43 -3.28 -19.19
C THR A 142 -8.80 -4.07 -17.95
N PHE A 143 -7.81 -4.42 -17.12
CA PHE A 143 -8.04 -5.00 -15.81
C PHE A 143 -8.17 -3.89 -14.76
N VAL A 144 -9.26 -3.93 -13.98
CA VAL A 144 -9.50 -3.00 -12.87
C VAL A 144 -9.88 -3.81 -11.63
N GLY A 145 -9.30 -3.45 -10.49
CA GLY A 145 -9.53 -4.08 -9.20
C GLY A 145 -8.36 -4.96 -8.77
N VAL A 146 -8.67 -6.02 -8.02
CA VAL A 146 -7.67 -6.86 -7.35
C VAL A 146 -7.70 -8.25 -7.96
N ALA A 147 -6.55 -8.75 -8.40
CA ALA A 147 -6.41 -10.09 -8.98
C ALA A 147 -6.94 -11.18 -8.04
N LYS A 148 -7.59 -12.20 -8.61
CA LYS A 148 -8.22 -13.30 -7.85
C LYS A 148 -7.20 -14.11 -7.04
N ASP A 149 -5.99 -14.21 -7.56
CA ASP A 149 -4.87 -14.95 -6.97
C ASP A 149 -4.27 -14.24 -5.73
N ILE A 150 -4.66 -12.98 -5.45
CA ILE A 150 -4.22 -12.26 -4.25
C ILE A 150 -5.02 -12.75 -3.05
N LYS A 151 -4.40 -13.64 -2.27
CA LYS A 151 -4.99 -14.20 -1.05
C LYS A 151 -5.14 -13.15 0.05
N ASN A 152 -4.10 -12.35 0.29
CA ASN A 152 -4.09 -11.32 1.33
C ASN A 152 -4.54 -9.96 0.76
N ARG A 153 -5.84 -9.82 0.48
CA ARG A 153 -6.42 -8.59 -0.07
C ARG A 153 -6.25 -7.37 0.86
N ALA A 154 -6.25 -7.59 2.17
CA ALA A 154 -6.04 -6.53 3.15
C ALA A 154 -4.64 -5.91 3.00
N ALA A 155 -3.60 -6.76 2.96
CA ALA A 155 -2.23 -6.30 2.73
C ALA A 155 -2.07 -5.62 1.36
N PHE A 156 -2.72 -6.14 0.30
CA PHE A 156 -2.68 -5.50 -1.01
C PHE A 156 -3.28 -4.09 -0.98
N GLY A 157 -4.44 -3.92 -0.34
CA GLY A 157 -5.03 -2.60 -0.17
C GLY A 157 -4.16 -1.64 0.67
N GLU A 158 -3.37 -2.16 1.60
CA GLU A 158 -2.39 -1.38 2.37
C GLU A 158 -1.17 -1.00 1.53
N LEU A 159 -0.65 -1.90 0.68
CA LEU A 159 0.39 -1.58 -0.31
C LEU A 159 -0.06 -0.45 -1.23
N VAL A 160 -1.26 -0.55 -1.81
CA VAL A 160 -1.81 0.50 -2.68
C VAL A 160 -1.95 1.81 -1.90
N THR A 161 -2.42 1.77 -0.66
CA THR A 161 -2.50 2.97 0.20
C THR A 161 -1.12 3.60 0.41
N ALA A 162 -0.09 2.79 0.67
CA ALA A 162 1.28 3.26 0.83
C ALA A 162 1.83 3.91 -0.46
N GLN A 163 1.53 3.34 -1.63
CA GLN A 163 1.91 3.91 -2.93
C GLN A 163 1.20 5.26 -3.18
N VAL A 164 -0.09 5.37 -2.86
CA VAL A 164 -0.84 6.64 -2.97
C VAL A 164 -0.26 7.72 -2.06
N LYS A 165 0.02 7.40 -0.79
CA LYS A 165 0.67 8.33 0.15
C LYS A 165 2.05 8.74 -0.33
N THR A 166 2.80 7.80 -0.92
CA THR A 166 4.10 8.06 -1.53
C THR A 166 3.99 8.97 -2.75
N MET A 167 2.94 8.84 -3.56
CA MET A 167 2.67 9.75 -4.69
C MET A 167 2.40 11.18 -4.21
N SER A 168 1.70 11.34 -3.08
CA SER A 168 1.50 12.67 -2.48
C SER A 168 2.84 13.31 -2.06
N PHE A 169 3.79 12.51 -1.56
CA PHE A 169 5.14 12.97 -1.27
C PHE A 169 5.96 13.27 -2.52
N LEU A 170 5.82 12.47 -3.58
CA LEU A 170 6.39 12.78 -4.89
C LEU A 170 5.90 14.16 -5.40
N ALA A 171 4.60 14.45 -5.29
CA ALA A 171 4.04 15.73 -5.70
C ALA A 171 4.66 16.92 -4.94
N TYR A 172 4.93 16.74 -3.64
CA TYR A 172 5.66 17.73 -2.85
C TYR A 172 7.09 17.97 -3.38
N LEU A 173 7.84 16.91 -3.70
CA LEU A 173 9.21 17.03 -4.21
C LEU A 173 9.27 17.60 -5.63
N LEU A 174 8.33 17.22 -6.50
CA LEU A 174 8.27 17.67 -7.89
C LEU A 174 8.24 19.18 -8.02
N ARG A 175 7.60 19.89 -7.09
CA ARG A 175 7.51 21.36 -7.11
C ARG A 175 8.86 22.07 -7.11
N VAL A 176 9.89 21.47 -6.50
CA VAL A 176 11.21 22.10 -6.32
C VAL A 176 12.32 21.32 -7.02
N TYR A 177 12.20 19.99 -7.10
CA TYR A 177 13.27 19.08 -7.54
C TYR A 177 12.93 18.34 -8.84
N GLN A 178 12.09 18.92 -9.69
CA GLN A 178 11.65 18.31 -10.96
C GLN A 178 12.80 17.74 -11.80
N LYS A 179 13.96 18.42 -11.85
CA LYS A 179 15.14 17.97 -12.62
C LYS A 179 15.68 16.62 -12.17
N LEU A 180 15.64 16.31 -10.87
CA LEU A 180 16.09 15.01 -10.32
C LEU A 180 15.11 13.86 -10.65
N LEU A 181 13.90 14.21 -11.07
CA LEU A 181 12.81 13.27 -11.35
C LEU A 181 12.54 13.11 -12.85
N ALA A 182 13.28 13.80 -13.71
CA ALA A 182 12.99 13.89 -15.14
C ALA A 182 12.93 12.52 -15.85
N ASP A 183 13.80 11.60 -15.45
CA ASP A 183 13.83 10.21 -15.92
C ASP A 183 12.59 9.42 -15.47
N PHE A 184 12.13 9.62 -14.24
CA PHE A 184 10.94 8.95 -13.72
C PHE A 184 9.64 9.54 -14.23
N LEU A 185 9.65 10.82 -14.63
CA LEU A 185 8.48 11.47 -15.21
C LEU A 185 8.00 10.78 -16.48
N THR A 186 8.87 10.10 -17.25
CA THR A 186 8.43 9.36 -18.44
C THR A 186 7.68 8.08 -18.10
N GLU A 187 7.96 7.47 -16.94
CA GLU A 187 7.29 6.25 -16.45
C GLU A 187 6.04 6.57 -15.61
N LEU A 188 5.99 7.76 -15.03
CA LEU A 188 4.94 8.18 -14.09
C LEU A 188 3.50 8.02 -14.62
N PRO A 189 3.16 8.35 -15.89
CA PRO A 189 1.81 8.14 -16.42
C PRO A 189 1.33 6.69 -16.33
N GLU A 190 2.20 5.75 -16.65
CA GLU A 190 1.86 4.33 -16.60
C GLU A 190 1.65 3.85 -15.17
N ILE A 191 2.48 4.33 -14.24
CA ILE A 191 2.29 4.07 -12.81
C ILE A 191 0.97 4.65 -12.29
N VAL A 192 0.62 5.87 -12.71
CA VAL A 192 -0.63 6.53 -12.31
C VAL A 192 -1.85 5.73 -12.78
N VAL A 193 -1.88 5.34 -14.05
CA VAL A 193 -2.97 4.52 -14.61
C VAL A 193 -3.05 3.19 -13.88
N ARG A 194 -1.91 2.51 -13.68
CA ARG A 194 -1.86 1.26 -12.93
C ARG A 194 -2.41 1.41 -11.51
N LEU A 195 -2.02 2.46 -10.77
CA LEU A 195 -2.49 2.68 -9.41
C LEU A 195 -3.99 2.99 -9.34
N LEU A 196 -4.56 3.66 -10.35
CA LEU A 196 -6.00 3.87 -10.48
C LEU A 196 -6.73 2.53 -10.71
N GLN A 197 -6.18 1.67 -11.56
CA GLN A 197 -6.71 0.34 -11.83
C GLN A 197 -6.59 -0.60 -10.62
N ASP A 198 -5.46 -0.56 -9.91
CA ASP A 198 -5.16 -1.40 -8.74
C ASP A 198 -5.96 -1.02 -7.50
N CYS A 199 -6.53 0.19 -7.46
CA CYS A 199 -7.19 0.70 -6.26
C CYS A 199 -8.45 -0.10 -5.90
N PRO A 200 -8.46 -0.85 -4.77
CA PRO A 200 -9.59 -1.69 -4.40
C PRO A 200 -10.85 -0.85 -4.14
N ARG A 201 -12.02 -1.40 -4.50
CA ARG A 201 -13.32 -0.74 -4.32
C ARG A 201 -13.62 -0.34 -2.86
N GLU A 202 -13.11 -1.10 -1.90
CA GLU A 202 -13.23 -0.85 -0.46
C GLU A 202 -12.32 0.28 0.05
N LYS A 203 -11.36 0.76 -0.76
CA LYS A 203 -10.38 1.80 -0.39
C LYS A 203 -10.68 3.13 -1.09
N SER A 204 -11.94 3.58 -1.03
CA SER A 204 -12.39 4.86 -1.63
C SER A 204 -11.56 6.07 -1.20
N SER A 205 -11.10 6.11 0.07
CA SER A 205 -10.23 7.17 0.56
C SER A 205 -8.88 7.22 -0.16
N ALA A 206 -8.25 6.07 -0.42
CA ALA A 206 -6.99 6.01 -1.15
C ALA A 206 -7.18 6.49 -2.59
N ARG A 207 -8.30 6.11 -3.23
CA ARG A 207 -8.63 6.62 -4.57
C ARG A 207 -8.79 8.14 -4.58
N LYS A 208 -9.53 8.71 -3.63
CA LYS A 208 -9.68 10.17 -3.50
C LYS A 208 -8.33 10.87 -3.38
N GLU A 209 -7.47 10.39 -2.49
CA GLU A 209 -6.13 10.95 -2.30
C GLU A 209 -5.27 10.82 -3.56
N LEU A 210 -5.38 9.70 -4.27
CA LEU A 210 -4.69 9.49 -5.55
C LEU A 210 -5.13 10.51 -6.59
N LEU A 211 -6.44 10.73 -6.76
CA LEU A 211 -6.95 11.77 -7.65
C LEU A 211 -6.37 13.15 -7.25
N VAL A 212 -6.44 13.52 -5.97
CA VAL A 212 -5.84 14.80 -5.50
C VAL A 212 -4.34 14.90 -5.85
N ALA A 213 -3.57 13.82 -5.66
CA ALA A 213 -2.15 13.79 -6.01
C ALA A 213 -1.92 13.95 -7.53
N ILE A 214 -2.70 13.25 -8.37
CA ILE A 214 -2.65 13.36 -9.83
C ILE A 214 -2.92 14.80 -10.25
N ARG A 215 -3.99 15.44 -9.74
CA ARG A 215 -4.30 16.84 -10.02
C ARG A 215 -3.12 17.75 -9.71
N HIS A 216 -2.44 17.54 -8.58
CA HIS A 216 -1.27 18.35 -8.23
C HIS A 216 -0.12 18.14 -9.22
N ILE A 217 0.18 16.89 -9.57
CA ILE A 217 1.23 16.52 -10.52
C ILE A 217 0.97 17.12 -11.91
N VAL A 218 -0.23 16.92 -12.46
CA VAL A 218 -0.65 17.44 -13.78
C VAL A 218 -0.54 18.97 -13.83
N ASN A 219 -0.87 19.66 -12.74
CA ASN A 219 -0.81 21.12 -12.68
C ASN A 219 0.61 21.71 -12.60
N PHE A 220 1.66 20.91 -12.39
CA PHE A 220 3.06 21.38 -12.39
C PHE A 220 3.69 21.47 -13.80
N ASN A 221 2.90 21.77 -14.84
CA ASN A 221 3.36 21.94 -16.24
C ASN A 221 4.00 20.71 -16.88
N ILE A 222 3.67 19.52 -16.39
CA ILE A 222 4.13 18.24 -16.96
C ILE A 222 2.98 17.48 -17.66
N ARG A 223 1.93 18.19 -18.08
CA ARG A 223 0.73 17.61 -18.71
C ARG A 223 1.02 16.78 -19.95
N THR A 224 2.02 17.19 -20.72
CA THR A 224 2.39 16.54 -21.99
C THR A 224 2.83 15.10 -21.81
N ILE A 225 3.41 14.74 -20.66
CA ILE A 225 3.84 13.36 -20.39
C ILE A 225 2.63 12.41 -20.28
N PHE A 226 1.45 12.92 -19.90
CA PHE A 226 0.23 12.12 -19.74
C PHE A 226 -0.56 11.93 -21.03
N LEU A 227 -0.24 12.66 -22.11
CA LEU A 227 -0.96 12.56 -23.38
C LEU A 227 -1.04 11.13 -23.95
N PRO A 228 0.04 10.31 -23.92
CA PRO A 228 -0.02 8.94 -24.42
C PRO A 228 -0.97 8.02 -23.63
N LYS A 229 -1.35 8.41 -22.42
CA LYS A 229 -2.21 7.65 -21.50
C LYS A 229 -3.57 8.33 -21.28
N LEU A 230 -3.89 9.37 -22.05
CA LEU A 230 -5.08 10.18 -21.84
C LEU A 230 -6.37 9.35 -21.99
N ASP A 231 -6.45 8.47 -22.99
CA ASP A 231 -7.62 7.62 -23.19
C ASP A 231 -7.86 6.68 -21.99
N GLU A 232 -6.80 6.10 -21.43
CA GLU A 232 -6.87 5.27 -20.22
C GLU A 232 -7.27 6.10 -18.99
N LEU A 233 -6.85 7.36 -18.91
CA LEU A 233 -7.21 8.28 -17.82
C LEU A 233 -8.63 8.83 -17.94
N LEU A 234 -9.19 8.87 -19.16
CA LEU A 234 -10.57 9.28 -19.42
C LEU A 234 -11.56 8.12 -19.33
N ASP A 235 -11.08 6.86 -19.33
CA ASP A 235 -11.91 5.70 -19.05
C ASP A 235 -12.49 5.77 -17.62
N GLU A 236 -13.81 5.86 -17.52
CA GLU A 236 -14.53 5.99 -16.26
C GLU A 236 -14.27 4.81 -15.32
N ARG A 237 -14.09 3.59 -15.88
CA ARG A 237 -13.80 2.39 -15.09
C ARG A 237 -12.42 2.47 -14.45
N THR A 238 -11.44 3.02 -15.15
CA THR A 238 -10.09 3.26 -14.62
C THR A 238 -10.11 4.40 -13.60
N LEU A 239 -10.63 5.57 -13.99
CA LEU A 239 -10.56 6.80 -13.21
C LEU A 239 -11.38 6.72 -11.91
N ILE A 240 -12.63 6.27 -11.99
CA ILE A 240 -13.58 6.23 -10.86
C ILE A 240 -13.63 4.85 -10.23
N GLY A 241 -13.49 3.78 -11.02
CA GLY A 241 -13.61 2.41 -10.50
C GLY A 241 -15.05 1.92 -10.48
N ASP A 242 -15.25 0.70 -10.00
CA ASP A 242 -16.54 0.00 -9.97
C ASP A 242 -17.28 0.11 -8.61
N GLY A 243 -16.72 0.86 -7.65
CA GLY A 243 -17.29 1.02 -6.31
C GLY A 243 -18.38 2.09 -6.26
N LEU A 244 -19.59 1.72 -5.82
CA LEU A 244 -20.73 2.65 -5.72
C LEU A 244 -20.43 3.92 -4.92
N THR A 245 -19.80 3.80 -3.75
CA THR A 245 -19.43 4.96 -2.92
C THR A 245 -18.52 5.93 -3.66
N VAL A 246 -17.57 5.39 -4.42
CA VAL A 246 -16.65 6.22 -5.20
C VAL A 246 -17.38 6.87 -6.37
N TYR A 247 -18.23 6.11 -7.04
CA TYR A 247 -19.02 6.57 -8.18
C TYR A 247 -19.87 7.79 -7.84
N GLU A 248 -20.50 7.80 -6.67
CA GLU A 248 -21.34 8.91 -6.20
C GLU A 248 -20.53 10.10 -5.67
N THR A 249 -19.39 9.86 -5.00
CA THR A 249 -18.68 10.92 -4.25
C THR A 249 -17.49 11.53 -4.98
N LEU A 250 -16.82 10.79 -5.87
CA LEU A 250 -15.58 11.22 -6.52
C LEU A 250 -15.75 11.67 -7.97
N ARG A 251 -16.90 11.43 -8.61
CA ARG A 251 -17.16 11.87 -10.00
C ARG A 251 -16.88 13.36 -10.22
N PRO A 252 -17.33 14.30 -9.34
CA PRO A 252 -17.02 15.72 -9.53
C PRO A 252 -15.52 16.00 -9.44
N LEU A 253 -14.80 15.32 -8.54
CA LEU A 253 -13.36 15.49 -8.38
C LEU A 253 -12.61 14.96 -9.60
N ALA A 254 -12.99 13.78 -10.08
CA ALA A 254 -12.39 13.10 -11.22
C ALA A 254 -12.46 13.94 -12.50
N PHE A 255 -13.64 14.52 -12.81
CA PHE A 255 -13.82 15.32 -14.02
C PHE A 255 -13.31 16.77 -13.92
N THR A 256 -12.95 17.23 -12.73
CA THR A 256 -12.36 18.58 -12.54
C THR A 256 -10.84 18.55 -12.37
N MET A 257 -10.22 17.37 -12.49
CA MET A 257 -8.75 17.24 -12.55
C MET A 257 -8.21 17.68 -13.90
#